data_AF-A0A7W5SPF6-F1
#
_entry.id   AF-A0A7W5SPF6-F1
#
_cell.length_a   1.000
_cell.length_b   1.000
_cell.length_c   1.000
_cell.angle_alpha   90.00
_cell.angle_beta   90.00
_cell.angle_gamma   90.00
#
_symmetry.space_group_name_H-M   'P 1'
#
loop_
_entity.id
_entity.type
_entity.pdbx_description
1 polymer ?
#
loop_
_entity_poly.entity_id
_entity_poly.type
_entity_poly.pdbx_seq_one_letter_code
_entity_poly.pdbx_strand_id
1 'polypeptide(L)'
;MLDLAPFDKTELEELLKIAPRLHPDDLSRLVEQIERWASDADDEDKADLRNDLRRREVIRIFEDGQDENDLVVALRRMEAALEAGIATARHRWLFDSPHVEWRSLIEDEEKGRLSWQERDARVKRKRIGAIMEIREQVGEDQVFEFALSVKHPELVAQVLVPPDASPEVAAKWAARALQHQPSEAVNTFLRQVLWTSGWADLNSVVTILSQTGILKDADIKYRLAEHLPGRAPGWRVAEELGSDVVTTYWRTVSVRLWDDTPSEEGEYAITKLLDAQRPRSAFAAVSLSPDRLSPEKWERILEAIAHGQELDGPFPESYHLDEVLKRLDDSDEISNDRIATLELPFVPLLCRYGYRHHQRTLAVHRKLASDPSLFVQLLCWRYRRRDGRDDPEQEEISSDRRKFLAELASHTFEGWNKLPGLSEDGEIIEQDFNVWAEEAMQQASDVDRKEVAETHFGALLARFARHRPWDEWLPLVILDFLNRSENVGLREKFDLGVRNARGITSRGPYDGGEQERKLAGRYRGLAARYGNSHPRVSAVLISIAESYEWDARHQDERAAIGERWHP
;
A
#
# COMPACT_ATOMS: atom_id res chain seq x y z
N MET A 1 30.09 24.93 27.62
CA MET A 1 30.40 23.68 26.90
C MET A 1 31.71 23.79 26.15
N LEU A 2 31.96 24.85 25.37
CA LEU A 2 33.23 25.04 24.63
C LEU A 2 34.50 25.12 25.52
N ASP A 3 34.35 25.41 26.81
CA ASP A 3 35.45 25.39 27.80
C ASP A 3 35.86 23.98 28.26
N LEU A 4 35.18 22.92 27.81
CA LEU A 4 35.44 21.52 28.19
C LEU A 4 36.36 20.77 27.22
N ALA A 5 36.97 21.47 26.25
CA ALA A 5 37.89 20.90 25.27
C ALA A 5 39.07 20.13 25.95
N PRO A 6 39.59 19.04 25.35
CA PRO A 6 39.30 18.53 23.99
C PRO A 6 37.97 17.79 23.88
N PHE A 7 37.34 17.86 22.69
CA PHE A 7 36.06 17.21 22.38
C PHE A 7 36.26 15.91 21.61
N ASP A 8 35.39 14.93 21.82
CA ASP A 8 35.26 13.76 20.95
C ASP A 8 34.32 14.00 19.76
N LYS A 9 34.21 13.03 18.84
CA LYS A 9 33.37 13.12 17.63
C LYS A 9 31.91 13.42 17.97
N THR A 10 31.35 12.73 18.95
CA THR A 10 29.94 12.86 19.33
C THR A 10 29.65 14.23 19.96
N GLU A 11 30.58 14.74 20.76
CA GLU A 11 30.49 16.09 21.31
C GLU A 11 30.56 17.16 20.22
N LEU A 12 31.42 16.98 19.20
CA LEU A 12 31.47 17.86 18.03
C LEU A 12 30.16 17.82 17.22
N GLU A 13 29.56 16.64 17.01
CA GLU A 13 28.27 16.49 16.33
C GLU A 13 27.14 17.24 17.05
N GLU A 14 27.12 17.22 18.39
CA GLU A 14 26.18 18.00 19.20
C GLU A 14 26.46 19.50 19.11
N LEU A 15 27.73 19.91 19.14
CA LEU A 15 28.12 21.32 19.00
C LEU A 15 27.74 21.88 17.62
N LEU A 16 27.81 21.07 16.56
CA LEU A 16 27.35 21.46 15.22
C LEU A 16 25.83 21.71 15.15
N LYS A 17 25.01 21.10 16.02
CA LYS A 17 23.56 21.39 16.10
C LYS A 17 23.28 22.82 16.56
N ILE A 18 24.12 23.34 17.44
CA ILE A 18 23.94 24.66 18.04
C ILE A 18 24.81 25.74 17.41
N ALA A 19 25.72 25.38 16.49
CA ALA A 19 26.63 26.30 15.82
C ALA A 19 25.97 27.57 15.25
N PRO A 20 24.77 27.53 14.65
CA PRO A 20 24.11 28.74 14.14
C PRO A 20 23.63 29.72 15.22
N ARG A 21 23.60 29.31 16.49
CA ARG A 21 23.15 30.10 17.65
C ARG A 21 24.33 30.58 18.51
N LEU A 22 25.56 30.27 18.11
CA LEU A 22 26.76 30.67 18.85
C LEU A 22 27.14 32.11 18.53
N HIS A 23 27.72 32.79 19.53
CA HIS A 23 28.38 34.08 19.32
C HIS A 23 29.59 33.91 18.37
N PRO A 24 29.97 34.91 17.54
CA PRO A 24 31.09 34.79 16.59
C PRO A 24 32.43 34.33 17.21
N ASP A 25 32.71 34.75 18.45
CA ASP A 25 33.90 34.31 19.20
C ASP A 25 33.86 32.82 19.55
N ASP A 26 32.68 32.32 19.95
CA ASP A 26 32.46 30.91 20.28
C ASP A 26 32.45 30.04 19.03
N LEU A 27 31.94 30.56 17.92
CA LEU A 27 32.02 29.92 16.61
C LEU A 27 33.46 29.80 16.13
N SER A 28 34.27 30.84 16.29
CA SER A 28 35.70 30.81 15.98
C SER A 28 36.45 29.77 16.81
N ARG A 29 36.11 29.65 18.10
CA ARG A 29 36.63 28.59 18.98
C ARG A 29 36.23 27.20 18.50
N LEU A 30 34.98 27.01 18.06
CA LEU A 30 34.52 25.73 17.50
C LEU A 30 35.31 25.35 16.23
N VAL A 31 35.60 26.31 15.34
CA VAL A 31 36.46 26.08 14.17
C VAL A 31 37.84 25.57 14.58
N GLU A 32 38.49 26.23 15.55
CA GLU A 32 39.81 25.81 16.02
C GLU A 32 39.80 24.40 16.65
N GLN A 33 38.73 24.04 17.36
CA GLN A 33 38.60 22.71 17.95
C GLN A 33 38.39 21.64 16.88
N ILE A 34 37.59 21.92 15.85
CA ILE A 34 37.43 21.02 14.70
C ILE A 34 38.75 20.88 13.94
N GLU A 35 39.49 21.97 13.72
CA GLU A 35 40.81 21.94 13.06
C GLU A 35 41.82 21.09 13.85
N ARG A 36 41.82 21.18 15.19
CA ARG A 36 42.67 20.35 16.07
C ARG A 36 42.24 18.89 16.09
N TRP A 37 40.94 18.62 16.22
CA TRP A 37 40.45 17.25 16.21
C TRP A 37 40.72 16.57 14.87
N ALA A 38 40.52 17.29 13.76
CA ALA A 38 40.77 16.80 12.41
C ALA A 38 42.26 16.54 12.11
N SER A 39 43.23 17.09 12.86
CA SER A 39 44.63 16.72 12.65
C SER A 39 44.95 15.31 13.12
N ASP A 40 44.24 14.82 14.15
CA ASP A 40 44.50 13.53 14.79
C ASP A 40 43.45 12.45 14.44
N ALA A 41 42.28 12.85 13.91
CA ALA A 41 41.22 11.94 13.48
C ALA A 41 41.56 11.13 12.24
N ASP A 42 40.94 9.96 12.09
CA ASP A 42 41.00 9.18 10.85
C ASP A 42 40.10 9.76 9.74
N ASP A 43 40.26 9.26 8.52
CA ASP A 43 39.58 9.79 7.35
C ASP A 43 38.07 9.46 7.31
N GLU A 44 37.64 8.35 7.91
CA GLU A 44 36.21 7.99 7.97
C GLU A 44 35.48 8.90 8.97
N ASP A 45 36.09 9.15 10.12
CA ASP A 45 35.56 10.08 11.12
C ASP A 45 35.47 11.52 10.59
N LYS A 46 36.47 11.97 9.83
CA LYS A 46 36.42 13.27 9.13
C LYS A 46 35.27 13.32 8.12
N ALA A 47 35.12 12.27 7.31
CA ALA A 47 34.09 12.21 6.27
C ALA A 47 32.67 12.21 6.87
N ASP A 48 32.46 11.49 7.97
CA ASP A 48 31.20 11.45 8.70
C ASP A 48 30.83 12.83 9.25
N LEU A 49 31.75 13.46 9.99
CA LEU A 49 31.50 14.78 10.59
C LEU A 49 31.30 15.85 9.50
N ARG A 50 32.00 15.74 8.36
CA ARG A 50 31.80 16.62 7.20
C ARG A 50 30.43 16.42 6.55
N ASN A 51 29.94 15.19 6.48
CA ASN A 51 28.61 14.90 5.93
C ASN A 51 27.51 15.45 6.84
N ASP A 52 27.67 15.32 8.15
CA ASP A 52 26.77 15.91 9.14
C ASP A 52 26.74 17.45 9.06
N LEU A 53 27.91 18.08 8.93
CA LEU A 53 28.01 19.52 8.68
C LEU A 53 27.22 19.93 7.43
N ARG A 54 27.39 19.20 6.32
CA ARG A 54 26.72 19.48 5.04
C ARG A 54 25.19 19.38 5.14
N ARG A 55 24.66 18.34 5.78
CA ARG A 55 23.21 18.18 5.99
C ARG A 55 22.61 19.34 6.77
N ARG A 56 23.34 19.86 7.76
CA ARG A 56 22.91 21.01 8.56
C ARG A 56 22.91 22.31 7.77
N GLU A 57 23.91 22.53 6.92
CA GLU A 57 23.92 23.69 6.01
C GLU A 57 22.71 23.69 5.09
N VAL A 58 22.28 22.50 4.64
CA VAL A 58 21.12 22.33 3.77
C VAL A 58 19.80 22.66 4.47
N ILE A 59 19.58 22.13 5.68
CA ILE A 59 18.37 22.42 6.48
C ILE A 59 18.20 23.93 6.66
N ARG A 60 19.31 24.65 6.81
CA ARG A 60 19.32 26.10 7.04
C ARG A 60 18.85 26.94 5.86
N ILE A 61 18.94 26.43 4.62
CA ILE A 61 18.39 27.11 3.44
C ILE A 61 16.87 27.27 3.60
N PHE A 62 16.20 26.30 4.23
CA PHE A 62 14.75 26.28 4.43
C PHE A 62 14.26 27.10 5.64
N GLU A 63 15.15 27.51 6.54
CA GLU A 63 14.81 28.23 7.79
C GLU A 63 14.83 29.78 7.65
N ASP A 64 15.05 30.30 6.44
CA ASP A 64 14.88 31.71 6.06
C ASP A 64 15.69 32.70 6.94
N GLY A 65 16.99 32.81 6.67
CA GLY A 65 17.85 33.82 7.30
C GLY A 65 18.98 34.26 6.37
N GLN A 66 19.15 35.58 6.19
CA GLN A 66 20.37 36.12 5.60
C GLN A 66 21.56 35.65 6.44
N ASP A 67 22.42 34.83 5.85
CA ASP A 67 23.61 34.33 6.52
C ASP A 67 24.49 35.51 6.97
N GLU A 68 24.78 35.59 8.27
CA GLU A 68 25.90 36.40 8.75
C GLU A 68 27.18 35.89 8.10
N ASN A 69 27.94 36.80 7.47
CA ASN A 69 29.13 36.47 6.69
C ASN A 69 30.15 35.62 7.49
N ASP A 70 30.25 35.87 8.79
CA ASP A 70 31.17 35.17 9.69
C ASP A 70 30.85 33.68 9.84
N LEU A 71 29.57 33.31 9.81
CA LEU A 71 29.14 31.92 9.92
C LEU A 71 29.40 31.12 8.64
N VAL A 72 29.20 31.73 7.46
CA VAL A 72 29.57 31.09 6.18
C VAL A 72 31.07 30.87 6.10
N VAL A 73 31.88 31.82 6.57
CA VAL A 73 33.34 31.67 6.63
C VAL A 73 33.75 30.56 7.59
N ALA A 74 33.14 30.50 8.78
CA ALA A 74 33.41 29.46 9.76
C ALA A 74 33.07 28.06 9.23
N LEU A 75 31.88 27.89 8.63
CA LEU A 75 31.45 26.62 8.06
C LEU A 75 32.38 26.14 6.93
N ARG A 76 32.81 27.04 6.04
CA ARG A 76 33.80 26.70 4.99
C ARG A 76 35.14 26.27 5.55
N ARG A 77 35.61 26.89 6.64
CA ARG A 77 36.84 26.47 7.32
C ARG A 77 36.70 25.10 7.95
N MET A 78 35.60 24.84 8.65
CA MET A 78 35.29 23.51 9.20
C MET A 78 35.22 22.46 8.08
N GLU A 79 34.56 22.77 6.97
CA GLU A 79 34.43 21.85 5.84
C GLU A 79 35.80 21.50 5.22
N ALA A 80 36.67 22.50 5.06
CA ALA A 80 38.03 22.29 4.56
C ALA A 80 38.91 21.49 5.54
N ALA A 81 38.76 21.72 6.85
CA ALA A 81 39.50 20.97 7.87
C ALA A 81 39.09 19.49 7.92
N LEU A 82 37.82 19.19 7.65
CA LEU A 82 37.25 17.85 7.63
C LEU A 82 37.40 17.14 6.27
N GLU A 83 38.27 17.62 5.39
CA GLU A 83 38.57 16.92 4.13
C GLU A 83 39.40 15.65 4.38
N ALA A 84 38.78 14.50 4.14
CA ALA A 84 39.46 13.21 4.19
C ALA A 84 40.56 13.10 3.11
N GLY A 85 41.72 12.58 3.48
CA GLY A 85 42.86 12.38 2.58
C GLY A 85 42.64 11.26 1.55
N ILE A 86 41.92 10.20 1.93
CA ILE A 86 41.55 9.09 1.06
C ILE A 86 40.24 9.41 0.31
N ALA A 87 40.26 9.25 -1.01
CA ALA A 87 39.16 9.55 -1.91
C ALA A 87 37.90 8.71 -1.62
N THR A 88 38.06 7.47 -1.12
CA THR A 88 36.93 6.61 -0.75
C THR A 88 36.10 7.25 0.37
N ALA A 89 36.73 7.66 1.46
CA ALA A 89 36.06 8.35 2.57
C ALA A 89 35.49 9.70 2.11
N ARG A 90 36.27 10.48 1.35
CA ARG A 90 35.86 11.81 0.86
C ARG A 90 34.58 11.79 0.01
N HIS A 91 34.41 10.76 -0.81
CA HIS A 91 33.31 10.69 -1.79
C HIS A 91 32.18 9.75 -1.39
N ARG A 92 32.31 8.99 -0.30
CA ARG A 92 31.31 8.02 0.19
C ARG A 92 29.89 8.57 0.23
N TRP A 93 29.72 9.79 0.76
CA TRP A 93 28.42 10.44 0.90
C TRP A 93 27.63 10.61 -0.41
N LEU A 94 28.31 10.66 -1.57
CA LEU A 94 27.64 10.75 -2.88
C LEU A 94 26.88 9.47 -3.25
N PHE A 95 27.23 8.35 -2.62
CA PHE A 95 26.70 7.01 -2.86
C PHE A 95 25.94 6.46 -1.64
N ASP A 96 25.83 7.22 -0.55
CA ASP A 96 25.07 6.83 0.64
C ASP A 96 23.61 7.31 0.63
N SER A 97 23.22 8.07 -0.39
CA SER A 97 21.84 8.49 -0.65
C SER A 97 21.57 8.62 -2.15
N PRO A 98 20.41 8.19 -2.65
CA PRO A 98 20.00 8.45 -4.03
C PRO A 98 19.84 9.95 -4.29
N HIS A 99 19.31 10.68 -3.30
CA HIS A 99 19.12 12.13 -3.34
C HIS A 99 20.28 12.83 -2.61
N VAL A 100 21.15 13.48 -3.39
CA VAL A 100 22.35 14.14 -2.86
C VAL A 100 22.02 15.56 -2.39
N GLU A 101 22.10 15.78 -1.09
CA GLU A 101 21.89 17.09 -0.48
C GLU A 101 23.17 17.93 -0.56
N TRP A 102 23.24 18.79 -1.57
CA TRP A 102 24.36 19.70 -1.79
C TRP A 102 23.86 21.14 -1.86
N ARG A 103 24.40 22.00 -0.99
CA ARG A 103 24.03 23.42 -0.83
C ARG A 103 23.77 24.15 -2.15
N SER A 104 24.69 24.10 -3.11
CA SER A 104 24.52 24.80 -4.40
C SER A 104 23.37 24.28 -5.25
N LEU A 105 23.02 22.99 -5.14
CA LEU A 105 21.86 22.43 -5.86
C LEU A 105 20.55 22.92 -5.24
N ILE A 106 20.49 22.94 -3.91
CA ILE A 106 19.29 23.32 -3.16
C ILE A 106 19.03 24.82 -3.26
N GLU A 107 20.08 25.65 -3.19
CA GLU A 107 19.94 27.09 -3.42
C GLU A 107 19.43 27.42 -4.84
N ASP A 108 19.88 26.68 -5.86
CA ASP A 108 19.40 26.90 -7.24
C ASP A 108 17.97 26.36 -7.43
N GLU A 109 17.57 25.28 -6.74
CA GLU A 109 16.21 24.72 -6.76
C GLU A 109 15.19 25.64 -6.08
N GLU A 110 15.48 26.12 -4.87
CA GLU A 110 14.65 27.10 -4.14
C GLU A 110 14.41 28.37 -4.96
N LYS A 111 15.43 28.81 -5.70
CA LYS A 111 15.35 29.99 -6.57
C LYS A 111 14.70 29.70 -7.93
N GLY A 112 14.23 28.47 -8.17
CA GLY A 112 13.60 28.04 -9.42
C GLY A 112 14.55 28.02 -10.63
N ARG A 113 15.86 27.97 -10.41
CA ARG A 113 16.91 28.06 -11.44
C ARG A 113 17.47 26.71 -11.86
N LEU A 114 16.99 25.62 -11.26
CA LEU A 114 17.47 24.27 -11.55
C LEU A 114 16.29 23.34 -11.80
N SER A 115 16.26 22.76 -13.00
CA SER A 115 15.34 21.66 -13.29
C SER A 115 15.84 20.35 -12.67
N TRP A 116 14.92 19.41 -12.44
CA TRP A 116 15.27 18.07 -11.94
C TRP A 116 16.30 17.36 -12.85
N GLN A 117 16.19 17.53 -14.18
CA GLN A 117 17.13 16.94 -15.14
C GLN A 117 18.54 17.52 -15.01
N GLU A 118 18.66 18.83 -14.82
CA GLU A 118 19.96 19.49 -14.62
C GLU A 118 20.59 19.12 -13.28
N ARG A 119 19.78 18.97 -12.22
CA ARG A 119 20.23 18.45 -10.91
C ARG A 119 20.85 17.07 -11.09
N ASP A 120 20.11 16.14 -11.69
CA ASP A 120 20.56 14.77 -11.91
C ASP A 120 21.85 14.74 -12.74
N ALA A 121 21.95 15.54 -13.81
CA ALA A 121 23.16 15.66 -14.63
C ALA A 121 24.38 16.22 -13.88
N ARG A 122 24.17 17.16 -12.93
CA ARG A 122 25.26 17.70 -12.08
C ARG A 122 25.73 16.65 -11.07
N VAL A 123 24.80 15.94 -10.42
CA VAL A 123 25.11 14.86 -9.47
C VAL A 123 25.84 13.72 -10.16
N LYS A 124 25.36 13.28 -11.34
CA LYS A 124 26.03 12.26 -12.15
C LYS A 124 27.46 12.63 -12.50
N ARG A 125 27.72 13.86 -12.97
CA ARG A 125 29.08 14.35 -13.25
C ARG A 125 29.99 14.31 -12.02
N LYS A 126 29.48 14.66 -10.84
CA LYS A 126 30.25 14.57 -9.60
C LYS A 126 30.55 13.13 -9.19
N ARG A 127 29.58 12.22 -9.30
CA ARG A 127 29.80 10.78 -9.06
C ARG A 127 30.84 10.19 -10.02
N ILE A 128 30.82 10.56 -11.30
CA ILE A 128 31.84 10.15 -12.27
C ILE A 128 33.23 10.63 -11.86
N GLY A 129 33.38 11.92 -11.54
CA GLY A 129 34.65 12.47 -11.09
C GLY A 129 35.19 11.81 -9.81
N ALA A 130 34.30 11.50 -8.87
CA ALA A 130 34.65 10.77 -7.64
C ALA A 130 35.20 9.38 -7.91
N ILE A 131 34.54 8.58 -8.77
CA ILE A 131 35.03 7.23 -9.12
C ILE A 131 36.35 7.30 -9.89
N MET A 132 36.54 8.30 -10.76
CA MET A 132 37.83 8.50 -11.44
C MET A 132 38.95 8.78 -10.44
N GLU A 133 38.74 9.68 -9.48
CA GLU A 133 39.73 10.00 -8.46
C GLU A 133 40.05 8.79 -7.56
N ILE A 134 39.03 8.04 -7.14
CA ILE A 134 39.23 6.79 -6.39
C ILE A 134 40.06 5.80 -7.20
N ARG A 135 39.75 5.62 -8.49
CA ARG A 135 40.49 4.71 -9.38
C ARG A 135 41.96 5.13 -9.54
N GLU A 136 42.24 6.43 -9.62
CA GLU A 136 43.60 6.97 -9.72
C GLU A 136 44.40 6.78 -8.42
N GLN A 137 43.77 6.95 -7.26
CA GLN A 137 44.46 6.90 -5.97
C GLN A 137 44.68 5.47 -5.45
N VAL A 138 43.64 4.62 -5.47
CA VAL A 138 43.67 3.27 -4.84
C VAL A 138 43.69 2.12 -5.84
N GLY A 139 43.55 2.42 -7.13
CA GLY A 139 43.57 1.44 -8.21
C GLY A 139 42.19 0.84 -8.52
N GLU A 140 42.10 0.18 -9.67
CA GLU A 140 40.83 -0.31 -10.22
C GLU A 140 40.21 -1.45 -9.39
N ASP A 141 41.02 -2.31 -8.79
CA ASP A 141 40.53 -3.43 -7.99
C ASP A 141 39.83 -2.97 -6.70
N GLN A 142 40.27 -1.85 -6.11
CA GLN A 142 39.67 -1.28 -4.90
C GLN A 142 38.35 -0.55 -5.16
N VAL A 143 38.03 -0.21 -6.41
CA VAL A 143 36.75 0.42 -6.74
C VAL A 143 35.57 -0.52 -6.47
N PHE A 144 35.78 -1.83 -6.64
CA PHE A 144 34.77 -2.83 -6.27
C PHE A 144 34.52 -2.84 -4.76
N GLU A 145 35.59 -2.88 -3.96
CA GLU A 145 35.48 -2.89 -2.50
C GLU A 145 34.82 -1.60 -1.97
N PHE A 146 35.09 -0.46 -2.60
CA PHE A 146 34.37 0.79 -2.34
C PHE A 146 32.88 0.69 -2.68
N ALA A 147 32.52 0.07 -3.81
CA ALA A 147 31.12 -0.14 -4.17
C ALA A 147 30.37 -0.97 -3.11
N LEU A 148 31.07 -1.88 -2.44
CA LEU A 148 30.47 -2.72 -1.39
C LEU A 148 30.41 -2.03 -0.01
N SER A 149 31.15 -0.95 0.21
CA SER A 149 31.16 -0.22 1.49
C SER A 149 30.10 0.88 1.58
N VAL A 150 29.59 1.36 0.46
CA VAL A 150 28.54 2.41 0.40
C VAL A 150 27.14 1.84 0.60
N LYS A 151 26.19 2.68 1.03
CA LYS A 151 24.79 2.24 1.25
C LYS A 151 24.03 1.92 -0.05
N HIS A 152 24.44 2.50 -1.18
CA HIS A 152 23.83 2.26 -2.48
C HIS A 152 24.86 1.82 -3.54
N PRO A 153 25.28 0.55 -3.54
CA PRO A 153 26.22 -0.01 -4.52
C PRO A 153 25.77 0.15 -5.98
N GLU A 154 24.47 0.18 -6.23
CA GLU A 154 23.87 0.40 -7.54
C GLU A 154 24.30 1.74 -8.14
N LEU A 155 24.53 2.77 -7.33
CA LEU A 155 24.96 4.08 -7.83
C LEU A 155 26.40 4.03 -8.35
N VAL A 156 27.25 3.21 -7.74
CA VAL A 156 28.63 2.98 -8.21
C VAL A 156 28.60 2.14 -9.50
N ALA A 157 27.77 1.10 -9.55
CA ALA A 157 27.59 0.28 -10.75
C ALA A 157 27.14 1.11 -11.96
N GLN A 158 26.23 2.07 -11.78
CA GLN A 158 25.79 2.98 -12.85
C GLN A 158 26.92 3.85 -13.42
N VAL A 159 27.91 4.21 -12.58
CA VAL A 159 29.07 5.01 -13.01
C VAL A 159 30.11 4.12 -13.71
N LEU A 160 30.32 2.90 -13.23
CA LEU A 160 31.27 1.95 -13.81
C LEU A 160 30.80 1.35 -15.13
N VAL A 161 29.50 1.15 -15.26
CA VAL A 161 28.84 0.59 -16.45
C VAL A 161 27.73 1.56 -16.86
N PRO A 162 28.08 2.70 -17.49
CA PRO A 162 27.08 3.57 -18.10
C PRO A 162 26.40 2.88 -19.30
N PRO A 163 25.25 3.39 -19.79
CA PRO A 163 24.49 2.77 -20.89
C PRO A 163 25.27 2.59 -22.21
N ASP A 164 26.32 3.38 -22.43
CA ASP A 164 27.21 3.35 -23.59
C ASP A 164 28.50 2.54 -23.36
N ALA A 165 28.64 1.89 -22.20
CA ALA A 165 29.79 1.05 -21.90
C ALA A 165 29.88 -0.17 -22.81
N SER A 166 31.10 -0.60 -23.11
CA SER A 166 31.31 -1.80 -23.93
C SER A 166 30.94 -3.08 -23.15
N PRO A 167 30.50 -4.15 -23.85
CA PRO A 167 30.16 -5.42 -23.21
C PRO A 167 31.30 -6.02 -22.38
N GLU A 168 32.56 -5.75 -22.73
CA GLU A 168 33.74 -6.22 -21.99
C GLU A 168 33.84 -5.58 -20.60
N VAL A 169 33.54 -4.28 -20.49
CA VAL A 169 33.54 -3.57 -19.19
C VAL A 169 32.44 -4.12 -18.29
N ALA A 170 31.23 -4.30 -18.84
CA ALA A 170 30.12 -4.89 -18.10
C ALA A 170 30.41 -6.34 -17.68
N ALA A 171 30.97 -7.16 -18.57
CA ALA A 171 31.35 -8.54 -18.28
C ALA A 171 32.44 -8.62 -17.20
N LYS A 172 33.42 -7.71 -17.20
CA LYS A 172 34.44 -7.65 -16.15
C LYS A 172 33.82 -7.45 -14.76
N TRP A 173 32.95 -6.46 -14.61
CA TRP A 173 32.32 -6.16 -13.31
C TRP A 173 31.30 -7.22 -12.90
N ALA A 174 30.55 -7.77 -13.85
CA ALA A 174 29.64 -8.89 -13.60
C ALA A 174 30.40 -10.14 -13.14
N ALA A 175 31.51 -10.50 -13.80
CA ALA A 175 32.36 -11.62 -13.39
C ALA A 175 32.92 -11.43 -11.98
N ARG A 176 33.42 -10.22 -11.67
CA ARG A 176 33.93 -9.89 -10.33
C ARG A 176 32.86 -10.08 -9.25
N ALA A 177 31.65 -9.59 -9.48
CA ALA A 177 30.55 -9.73 -8.53
C ALA A 177 30.05 -11.18 -8.39
N LEU A 178 29.98 -11.93 -9.49
CA LEU A 178 29.59 -13.34 -9.51
C LEU A 178 30.58 -14.24 -8.78
N GLN A 179 31.88 -13.93 -8.83
CA GLN A 179 32.93 -14.68 -8.13
C GLN A 179 33.10 -14.27 -6.67
N HIS A 180 32.57 -13.10 -6.28
CA HIS A 180 32.61 -12.64 -4.90
C HIS A 180 31.60 -13.41 -4.02
N GLN A 181 31.89 -13.52 -2.73
CA GLN A 181 30.95 -14.07 -1.76
C GLN A 181 29.63 -13.28 -1.80
N PRO A 182 28.47 -13.97 -1.84
CA PRO A 182 27.18 -13.31 -1.94
C PRO A 182 26.90 -12.45 -0.69
N SER A 183 26.49 -11.21 -0.92
CA SER A 183 26.00 -10.27 0.07
C SER A 183 24.95 -9.36 -0.58
N GLU A 184 24.11 -8.69 0.20
CA GLU A 184 23.11 -7.76 -0.34
C GLU A 184 23.75 -6.68 -1.22
N ALA A 185 24.91 -6.15 -0.81
CA ALA A 185 25.63 -5.14 -1.55
C ALA A 185 26.13 -5.67 -2.91
N VAL A 186 26.73 -6.86 -2.93
CA VAL A 186 27.21 -7.52 -4.16
C VAL A 186 26.05 -7.81 -5.11
N ASN A 187 24.93 -8.32 -4.58
CA ASN A 187 23.75 -8.67 -5.38
C ASN A 187 23.08 -7.42 -5.96
N THR A 188 23.04 -6.31 -5.21
CA THR A 188 22.51 -5.02 -5.68
C THR A 188 23.39 -4.43 -6.77
N PHE A 189 24.72 -4.46 -6.59
CA PHE A 189 25.68 -4.07 -7.62
C PHE A 189 25.52 -4.90 -8.90
N LEU A 190 25.50 -6.24 -8.79
CA LEU A 190 25.35 -7.15 -9.93
C LEU A 190 24.05 -6.93 -10.68
N ARG A 191 22.92 -6.81 -9.95
CA ARG A 191 21.60 -6.53 -10.54
C ARG A 191 21.63 -5.24 -11.35
N GLN A 192 22.29 -4.20 -10.87
CA GLN A 192 22.40 -2.93 -11.58
C GLN A 192 23.28 -3.03 -12.84
N VAL A 193 24.41 -3.76 -12.78
CA VAL A 193 25.26 -4.01 -13.96
C VAL A 193 24.45 -4.73 -15.04
N LEU A 194 23.78 -5.84 -14.68
CA LEU A 194 22.98 -6.62 -15.63
C LEU A 194 21.75 -5.84 -16.14
N TRP A 195 21.13 -5.02 -15.29
CA TRP A 195 20.06 -4.12 -15.68
C TRP A 195 20.50 -3.11 -16.74
N THR A 196 21.68 -2.53 -16.59
CA THR A 196 22.20 -1.56 -17.56
C THR A 196 22.58 -2.26 -18.88
N SER A 197 23.24 -3.42 -18.78
CA SER A 197 23.55 -4.26 -19.94
C SER A 197 22.30 -4.73 -20.70
N GLY A 198 21.17 -4.90 -20.01
CA GLY A 198 19.88 -5.21 -20.63
C GLY A 198 19.35 -4.12 -21.57
N TRP A 199 19.87 -2.89 -21.52
CA TRP A 199 19.54 -1.82 -22.48
C TRP A 199 20.54 -1.75 -23.64
N ALA A 200 21.75 -2.25 -23.45
CA ALA A 200 22.83 -2.21 -24.43
C ALA A 200 22.93 -3.55 -25.18
N ASP A 201 23.70 -4.50 -24.65
CA ASP A 201 23.89 -5.82 -25.26
C ASP A 201 24.22 -6.88 -24.20
N LEU A 202 23.18 -7.31 -23.49
CA LEU A 202 23.30 -8.35 -22.46
C LEU A 202 23.79 -9.70 -23.01
N ASN A 203 23.46 -10.01 -24.27
CA ASN A 203 23.84 -11.28 -24.87
C ASN A 203 25.36 -11.36 -25.08
N SER A 204 25.97 -10.28 -25.57
CA SER A 204 27.43 -10.20 -25.68
C SER A 204 28.12 -10.31 -24.31
N VAL A 205 27.57 -9.66 -23.28
CA VAL A 205 28.09 -9.78 -21.91
C VAL A 205 28.11 -11.24 -21.46
N VAL A 206 26.99 -11.96 -21.58
CA VAL A 206 26.90 -13.37 -21.17
C VAL A 206 27.75 -14.29 -22.05
N THR A 207 27.91 -13.98 -23.34
CA THR A 207 28.83 -14.69 -24.22
C THR A 207 30.27 -14.55 -23.74
N ILE A 208 30.71 -13.35 -23.36
CA ILE A 208 32.04 -13.12 -22.79
C ILE A 208 32.20 -13.90 -21.48
N LEU A 209 31.22 -13.84 -20.57
CA LEU A 209 31.25 -14.63 -19.32
C LEU A 209 31.35 -16.14 -19.61
N SER A 210 30.63 -16.65 -20.60
CA SER A 210 30.72 -18.05 -21.02
C SER A 210 32.10 -18.43 -21.54
N GLN A 211 32.72 -17.56 -22.35
CA GLN A 211 34.06 -17.76 -22.92
C GLN A 211 35.16 -17.77 -21.85
N THR A 212 35.02 -16.96 -20.80
CA THR A 212 35.95 -16.99 -19.64
C THR A 212 35.85 -18.29 -18.83
N GLY A 213 34.81 -19.09 -19.04
CA GLY A 213 34.60 -20.38 -18.38
C GLY A 213 33.97 -20.30 -16.99
N ILE A 214 33.67 -19.10 -16.46
CA ILE A 214 33.09 -18.93 -15.12
C ILE A 214 31.69 -19.55 -15.01
N LEU A 215 30.92 -19.58 -16.11
CA LEU A 215 29.55 -20.13 -16.14
C LEU A 215 29.52 -21.67 -16.24
N LYS A 216 30.69 -22.33 -16.21
CA LYS A 216 30.78 -23.79 -16.05
C LYS A 216 30.46 -24.22 -14.62
N ASP A 217 30.65 -23.33 -13.65
CA ASP A 217 30.21 -23.53 -12.29
C ASP A 217 28.69 -23.33 -12.20
N ALA A 218 27.99 -24.36 -11.72
CA ALA A 218 26.53 -24.36 -11.62
C ALA A 218 26.05 -23.27 -10.65
N ASP A 219 26.75 -23.03 -9.53
CA ASP A 219 26.34 -22.06 -8.53
C ASP A 219 26.45 -20.63 -9.07
N ILE A 220 27.51 -20.33 -9.81
CA ILE A 220 27.68 -19.04 -10.50
C ILE A 220 26.59 -18.85 -11.55
N LYS A 221 26.24 -19.92 -12.29
CA LYS A 221 25.21 -19.88 -13.32
C LYS A 221 23.83 -19.61 -12.73
N TYR A 222 23.48 -20.23 -11.60
CA TYR A 222 22.23 -19.95 -10.90
C TYR A 222 22.19 -18.54 -10.31
N ARG A 223 23.30 -18.08 -9.71
CA ARG A 223 23.42 -16.69 -9.23
C ARG A 223 23.25 -15.66 -10.35
N LEU A 224 23.79 -15.93 -11.54
CA LEU A 224 23.53 -15.10 -12.71
C LEU A 224 22.03 -15.05 -13.01
N ALA A 225 21.37 -16.21 -13.05
CA ALA A 225 19.93 -16.34 -13.31
C ALA A 225 19.07 -15.49 -12.36
N GLU A 226 19.38 -15.50 -11.07
CA GLU A 226 18.66 -14.75 -10.02
C GLU A 226 18.75 -13.23 -10.17
N HIS A 227 19.75 -12.74 -10.90
CA HIS A 227 20.04 -11.31 -11.06
C HIS A 227 19.86 -10.80 -12.49
N LEU A 228 19.48 -11.66 -13.43
CA LEU A 228 19.12 -11.24 -14.79
C LEU A 228 17.93 -10.25 -14.73
N PRO A 229 17.90 -9.26 -15.65
CA PRO A 229 16.88 -8.22 -15.62
C PRO A 229 15.51 -8.77 -16.04
N GLY A 230 14.45 -8.36 -15.36
CA GLY A 230 13.06 -8.76 -15.64
C GLY A 230 12.45 -8.14 -16.89
N ARG A 231 13.09 -8.35 -18.04
CA ARG A 231 12.72 -7.83 -19.37
C ARG A 231 13.17 -8.80 -20.47
N ALA A 232 12.83 -8.49 -21.72
CA ALA A 232 13.09 -9.38 -22.85
C ALA A 232 14.53 -9.85 -23.05
N PRO A 233 15.54 -8.97 -23.01
CA PRO A 233 16.93 -9.41 -23.01
C PRO A 233 17.29 -10.40 -21.89
N GLY A 234 16.72 -10.26 -20.69
CA GLY A 234 17.05 -11.13 -19.55
C GLY A 234 16.48 -12.54 -19.70
N TRP A 235 15.21 -12.68 -20.07
CA TRP A 235 14.63 -14.02 -20.23
C TRP A 235 15.12 -14.75 -21.47
N ARG A 236 15.43 -14.05 -22.58
CA ARG A 236 16.08 -14.67 -23.76
C ARG A 236 17.43 -15.29 -23.39
N VAL A 237 18.24 -14.54 -22.64
CA VAL A 237 19.54 -15.03 -22.13
C VAL A 237 19.36 -16.20 -21.17
N ALA A 238 18.36 -16.17 -20.29
CA ALA A 238 18.07 -17.31 -19.41
C ALA A 238 17.72 -18.58 -20.22
N GLU A 239 16.94 -18.43 -21.29
CA GLU A 239 16.55 -19.52 -22.21
C GLU A 239 17.74 -20.12 -22.96
N GLU A 240 18.66 -19.29 -23.44
CA GLU A 240 19.89 -19.74 -24.11
C GLU A 240 20.84 -20.50 -23.16
N LEU A 241 20.85 -20.13 -21.87
CA LEU A 241 21.67 -20.77 -20.85
C LEU A 241 21.13 -22.15 -20.42
N GLY A 242 19.87 -22.49 -20.72
CA GLY A 242 19.30 -23.84 -20.54
C GLY A 242 18.14 -23.93 -19.54
N SER A 243 17.45 -25.08 -19.54
CA SER A 243 16.17 -25.30 -18.81
C SER A 243 16.23 -25.02 -17.31
N ASP A 244 17.31 -25.41 -16.65
CA ASP A 244 17.44 -25.27 -15.19
C ASP A 244 17.62 -23.79 -14.79
N VAL A 245 18.27 -23.01 -15.65
CA VAL A 245 18.49 -21.57 -15.49
C VAL A 245 17.18 -20.82 -15.69
N VAL A 246 16.42 -21.14 -16.74
CA VAL A 246 15.09 -20.57 -16.98
C VAL A 246 14.16 -20.77 -15.79
N THR A 247 14.17 -21.98 -15.23
CA THR A 247 13.34 -22.31 -14.05
C THR A 247 13.74 -21.46 -12.85
N THR A 248 15.04 -21.31 -12.59
CA THR A 248 15.55 -20.48 -11.49
C THR A 248 15.23 -18.99 -11.69
N TYR A 249 15.40 -18.51 -12.93
CA TYR A 249 15.06 -17.14 -13.31
C TYR A 249 13.59 -16.82 -13.04
N TRP A 250 12.64 -17.59 -13.59
CA TRP A 250 11.21 -17.29 -13.41
C TRP A 250 10.74 -17.45 -11.96
N ARG A 251 11.43 -18.25 -11.14
CA ARG A 251 11.14 -18.36 -9.70
C ARG A 251 11.55 -17.13 -8.88
N THR A 252 12.50 -16.32 -9.35
CA THR A 252 13.14 -15.26 -8.55
C THR A 252 13.03 -13.86 -9.15
N VAL A 253 12.84 -13.75 -10.47
CA VAL A 253 12.84 -12.48 -11.18
C VAL A 253 11.74 -11.53 -10.70
N SER A 254 12.05 -10.24 -10.60
CA SER A 254 11.05 -9.19 -10.47
C SER A 254 10.83 -8.57 -11.86
N VAL A 255 9.63 -8.79 -12.41
CA VAL A 255 9.23 -8.21 -13.70
C VAL A 255 8.52 -6.89 -13.45
N ARG A 256 8.94 -5.84 -14.17
CA ARG A 256 8.21 -4.57 -14.24
C ARG A 256 7.95 -4.25 -15.70
N LEU A 257 6.68 -4.13 -16.06
CA LEU A 257 6.26 -3.74 -17.40
C LEU A 257 6.02 -2.23 -17.41
N TRP A 258 6.61 -1.55 -18.39
CA TRP A 258 6.48 -0.11 -18.57
C TRP A 258 5.54 0.18 -19.74
N ASP A 259 5.03 1.41 -19.85
CA ASP A 259 4.06 1.81 -20.88
C ASP A 259 4.56 1.64 -22.33
N ASP A 260 5.88 1.58 -22.54
CA ASP A 260 6.53 1.33 -23.83
C ASP A 260 6.80 -0.15 -24.11
N THR A 261 6.61 -1.04 -23.14
CA THR A 261 6.83 -2.49 -23.32
C THR A 261 5.80 -3.06 -24.30
N PRO A 262 6.21 -3.77 -25.36
CA PRO A 262 5.29 -4.37 -26.32
C PRO A 262 4.30 -5.34 -25.65
N SER A 263 3.03 -5.33 -26.08
CA SER A 263 1.99 -6.17 -25.49
C SER A 263 2.37 -7.66 -25.53
N GLU A 264 2.94 -8.16 -26.62
CA GLU A 264 3.38 -9.55 -26.76
C GLU A 264 4.42 -9.95 -25.69
N GLU A 265 5.37 -9.05 -25.36
CA GLU A 265 6.37 -9.29 -24.33
C GLU A 265 5.75 -9.30 -22.92
N GLY A 266 4.79 -8.41 -22.68
CA GLY A 266 4.02 -8.40 -21.44
C GLY A 266 3.21 -9.68 -21.24
N GLU A 267 2.47 -10.11 -22.27
CA GLU A 267 1.70 -11.35 -22.23
C GLU A 267 2.57 -12.59 -22.02
N TYR A 268 3.73 -12.63 -22.68
CA TYR A 268 4.71 -13.68 -22.49
C TYR A 268 5.19 -13.76 -21.04
N ALA A 269 5.61 -12.62 -20.48
CA ALA A 269 6.11 -12.56 -19.10
C ALA A 269 5.06 -13.00 -18.08
N ILE A 270 3.80 -12.60 -18.25
CA ILE A 270 2.71 -12.99 -17.36
C ILE A 270 2.42 -14.48 -17.45
N THR A 271 2.41 -15.05 -18.66
CA THR A 271 2.22 -16.49 -18.84
C THR A 271 3.33 -17.26 -18.13
N LYS A 272 4.59 -16.83 -18.27
CA LYS A 272 5.72 -17.47 -17.60
C LYS A 272 5.71 -17.34 -16.08
N LEU A 273 5.26 -16.21 -15.54
CA LEU A 273 5.09 -16.06 -14.09
C LEU A 273 3.99 -16.99 -13.56
N LEU A 274 2.88 -17.15 -14.29
CA LEU A 274 1.83 -18.10 -13.93
C LEU A 274 2.30 -19.56 -14.00
N ASP A 275 3.04 -19.93 -15.04
CA ASP A 275 3.66 -21.26 -15.16
C ASP A 275 4.60 -21.54 -13.97
N ALA A 276 5.31 -20.51 -13.49
CA ALA A 276 6.16 -20.56 -12.31
C ALA A 276 5.41 -20.48 -10.96
N GLN A 277 4.07 -20.51 -10.95
CA GLN A 277 3.21 -20.40 -9.76
C GLN A 277 3.38 -19.08 -9.00
N ARG A 278 3.58 -17.99 -9.73
CA ARG A 278 3.80 -16.64 -9.20
C ARG A 278 2.73 -15.62 -9.62
N PRO A 279 1.45 -15.85 -9.26
CA PRO A 279 0.37 -14.97 -9.69
C PRO A 279 0.37 -13.61 -8.99
N ARG A 280 0.94 -13.46 -7.78
CA ARG A 280 1.04 -12.15 -7.11
C ARG A 280 2.09 -11.27 -7.78
N SER A 281 3.22 -11.85 -8.17
CA SER A 281 4.22 -11.16 -8.99
C SER A 281 3.67 -10.80 -10.37
N ALA A 282 2.86 -11.68 -10.98
CA ALA A 282 2.15 -11.38 -12.23
C ALA A 282 1.21 -10.19 -12.04
N PHE A 283 0.38 -10.20 -10.99
CA PHE A 283 -0.51 -9.09 -10.64
C PHE A 283 0.27 -7.78 -10.50
N ALA A 284 1.34 -7.76 -9.70
CA ALA A 284 2.14 -6.56 -9.46
C ALA A 284 2.84 -6.02 -10.73
N ALA A 285 3.12 -6.88 -11.71
CA ALA A 285 3.77 -6.48 -12.96
C ALA A 285 2.83 -5.73 -13.93
N VAL A 286 1.52 -5.96 -13.86
CA VAL A 286 0.50 -5.39 -14.76
C VAL A 286 -0.54 -4.51 -14.07
N SER A 287 -0.53 -4.41 -12.73
CA SER A 287 -1.54 -3.68 -11.95
C SER A 287 -1.66 -2.20 -12.30
N LEU A 288 -0.59 -1.59 -12.84
CA LEU A 288 -0.57 -0.19 -13.27
C LEU A 288 -1.21 0.03 -14.66
N SER A 289 -1.35 -1.02 -15.46
CA SER A 289 -1.86 -0.95 -16.84
C SER A 289 -2.82 -2.12 -17.09
N PRO A 290 -3.97 -2.18 -16.41
CA PRO A 290 -4.87 -3.34 -16.45
C PRO A 290 -5.43 -3.64 -17.85
N ASP A 291 -5.44 -2.64 -18.73
CA ASP A 291 -5.92 -2.73 -20.11
C ASP A 291 -5.07 -3.62 -21.01
N ARG A 292 -3.86 -3.97 -20.57
CA ARG A 292 -2.92 -4.78 -21.35
C ARG A 292 -3.23 -6.27 -21.35
N LEU A 293 -4.07 -6.74 -20.43
CA LEU A 293 -4.46 -8.14 -20.34
C LEU A 293 -5.94 -8.30 -20.68
N SER A 294 -6.26 -9.44 -21.29
CA SER A 294 -7.64 -9.87 -21.48
C SER A 294 -8.28 -10.20 -20.12
N PRO A 295 -9.61 -10.03 -19.99
CA PRO A 295 -10.36 -10.43 -18.81
C PRO A 295 -10.07 -11.87 -18.35
N GLU A 296 -9.93 -12.83 -19.27
CA GLU A 296 -9.67 -14.23 -18.90
C GLU A 296 -8.29 -14.43 -18.27
N LYS A 297 -7.28 -13.64 -18.64
CA LYS A 297 -5.97 -13.69 -17.99
C LYS A 297 -6.03 -13.12 -16.59
N TRP A 298 -6.77 -12.04 -16.39
CA TRP A 298 -7.00 -11.47 -15.06
C TRP A 298 -7.72 -12.45 -14.14
N GLU A 299 -8.74 -13.13 -14.65
CA GLU A 299 -9.41 -14.20 -13.91
C GLU A 299 -8.43 -15.28 -13.46
N ARG A 300 -7.59 -15.81 -14.36
CA ARG A 300 -6.59 -16.84 -14.01
C ARG A 300 -5.60 -16.36 -12.93
N ILE A 301 -5.19 -15.10 -12.98
CA ILE A 301 -4.33 -14.50 -11.95
C ILE A 301 -5.06 -14.47 -10.61
N LEU A 302 -6.29 -13.94 -10.58
CA LEU A 302 -7.07 -13.78 -9.35
C LEU A 302 -7.47 -15.12 -8.72
N GLU A 303 -7.86 -16.12 -9.52
CA GLU A 303 -8.12 -17.49 -9.06
C GLU A 303 -6.88 -18.11 -8.40
N ALA A 304 -5.72 -17.95 -9.03
CA ALA A 304 -4.46 -18.48 -8.51
C ALA A 304 -4.06 -17.81 -7.18
N ILE A 305 -4.26 -16.49 -7.05
CA ILE A 305 -4.05 -15.77 -5.79
C ILE A 305 -5.04 -16.23 -4.72
N ALA A 306 -6.33 -16.39 -5.07
CA ALA A 306 -7.37 -16.86 -4.17
C ALA A 306 -7.11 -18.28 -3.65
N HIS A 307 -6.49 -19.14 -4.46
CA HIS A 307 -6.03 -20.47 -4.04
C HIS A 307 -4.75 -20.46 -3.18
N GLY A 308 -4.23 -19.28 -2.83
CA GLY A 308 -3.09 -19.14 -1.91
C GLY A 308 -1.74 -19.40 -2.55
N GLN A 309 -1.62 -19.27 -3.88
CA GLN A 309 -0.31 -19.34 -4.53
C GLN A 309 0.54 -18.11 -4.21
N GLU A 310 1.86 -18.31 -4.12
CA GLU A 310 2.87 -17.27 -3.86
C GLU A 310 2.60 -16.47 -2.57
N LEU A 311 2.42 -17.14 -1.42
CA LEU A 311 2.14 -16.49 -0.13
C LEU A 311 3.18 -15.43 0.29
N ASP A 312 4.45 -15.63 -0.08
CA ASP A 312 5.55 -14.70 0.20
C ASP A 312 5.70 -13.58 -0.85
N GLY A 313 4.88 -13.61 -1.91
CA GLY A 313 4.88 -12.61 -2.98
C GLY A 313 4.17 -11.31 -2.61
N PRO A 314 4.35 -10.26 -3.42
CA PRO A 314 3.78 -8.93 -3.15
C PRO A 314 2.26 -8.99 -3.13
N PHE A 315 1.64 -8.81 -1.96
CA PHE A 315 0.19 -8.90 -1.85
C PHE A 315 -0.49 -7.78 -2.65
N PRO A 316 -1.57 -8.06 -3.41
CA PRO A 316 -2.29 -7.05 -4.16
C PRO A 316 -2.73 -5.86 -3.30
N GLU A 317 -2.50 -4.65 -3.80
CA GLU A 317 -3.01 -3.44 -3.18
C GLU A 317 -4.51 -3.27 -3.47
N SER A 318 -5.29 -2.83 -2.47
CA SER A 318 -6.75 -2.70 -2.58
C SER A 318 -7.21 -1.85 -3.78
N TYR A 319 -6.55 -0.72 -4.04
CA TYR A 319 -6.87 0.18 -5.15
C TYR A 319 -6.73 -0.51 -6.51
N HIS A 320 -5.57 -1.12 -6.77
CA HIS A 320 -5.30 -1.81 -8.03
C HIS A 320 -6.19 -3.03 -8.23
N LEU A 321 -6.51 -3.73 -7.14
CA LEU A 321 -7.43 -4.86 -7.18
C LEU A 321 -8.85 -4.44 -7.55
N ASP A 322 -9.34 -3.33 -6.98
CA ASP A 322 -10.66 -2.80 -7.33
C ASP A 322 -10.73 -2.34 -8.79
N GLU A 323 -9.70 -1.69 -9.32
CA GLU A 323 -9.62 -1.28 -10.73
C GLU A 323 -9.62 -2.49 -11.68
N VAL A 324 -8.90 -3.57 -11.36
CA VAL A 324 -8.93 -4.81 -12.15
C VAL A 324 -10.32 -5.44 -12.13
N LEU A 325 -10.96 -5.55 -10.96
CA LEU A 325 -12.29 -6.14 -10.83
C LEU A 325 -13.36 -5.29 -11.52
N LYS A 326 -13.25 -3.96 -11.47
CA LYS A 326 -14.10 -3.04 -12.22
C LYS A 326 -13.98 -3.26 -13.73
N ARG A 327 -12.76 -3.49 -14.24
CA ARG A 327 -12.56 -3.83 -15.66
C ARG A 327 -13.23 -5.16 -16.02
N LEU A 328 -13.21 -6.15 -15.14
CA LEU A 328 -13.94 -7.41 -15.37
C LEU A 328 -15.46 -7.18 -15.39
N ASP A 329 -15.97 -6.28 -14.56
CA ASP A 329 -17.38 -5.89 -14.58
C ASP A 329 -17.78 -5.20 -15.90
N ASP A 330 -16.90 -4.35 -16.45
CA ASP A 330 -17.17 -3.57 -17.66
C ASP A 330 -17.00 -4.37 -18.97
N SER A 331 -16.38 -5.56 -18.95
CA SER A 331 -16.01 -6.28 -20.18
C SER A 331 -17.14 -7.11 -20.78
N ASP A 332 -18.22 -7.40 -20.04
CA ASP A 332 -19.31 -8.34 -20.40
C ASP A 332 -18.86 -9.78 -20.77
N GLU A 333 -17.55 -10.05 -20.85
CA GLU A 333 -16.96 -11.35 -21.22
C GLU A 333 -17.03 -12.38 -20.08
N ILE A 334 -17.05 -11.91 -18.83
CA ILE A 334 -17.11 -12.74 -17.63
C ILE A 334 -18.45 -12.53 -16.94
N SER A 335 -19.14 -13.63 -16.61
CA SER A 335 -20.42 -13.53 -15.91
C SER A 335 -20.26 -12.97 -14.50
N ASN A 336 -21.26 -12.21 -14.04
CA ASN A 336 -21.30 -11.68 -12.67
C ASN A 336 -21.07 -12.76 -11.60
N ASP A 337 -21.52 -14.00 -11.84
CA ASP A 337 -21.32 -15.12 -10.92
C ASP A 337 -19.84 -15.52 -10.78
N ARG A 338 -19.09 -15.49 -11.88
CA ARG A 338 -17.64 -15.75 -11.86
C ARG A 338 -16.91 -14.60 -11.17
N ILE A 339 -17.26 -13.36 -11.48
CA ILE A 339 -16.66 -12.19 -10.81
C ILE A 339 -16.97 -12.22 -9.31
N ALA A 340 -18.20 -12.55 -8.89
CA ALA A 340 -18.55 -12.69 -7.48
C ALA A 340 -17.69 -13.75 -6.76
N THR A 341 -17.37 -14.85 -7.45
CA THR A 341 -16.48 -15.91 -6.92
C THR A 341 -15.05 -15.41 -6.78
N LEU A 342 -14.56 -14.63 -7.75
CA LEU A 342 -13.23 -14.00 -7.70
C LEU A 342 -13.13 -12.95 -6.60
N GLU A 343 -14.16 -12.12 -6.43
CA GLU A 343 -14.17 -11.03 -5.46
C GLU A 343 -14.24 -11.52 -4.02
N LEU A 344 -14.98 -12.60 -3.77
CA LEU A 344 -15.31 -13.06 -2.42
C LEU A 344 -14.05 -13.20 -1.53
N PRO A 345 -12.99 -13.95 -1.90
CA PRO A 345 -11.76 -14.05 -1.09
C PRO A 345 -11.09 -12.70 -0.76
N PHE A 346 -11.31 -11.67 -1.58
CA PHE A 346 -10.71 -10.36 -1.43
C PHE A 346 -11.60 -9.32 -0.73
N VAL A 347 -12.84 -9.67 -0.37
CA VAL A 347 -13.77 -8.76 0.33
C VAL A 347 -13.15 -8.12 1.59
N PRO A 348 -12.39 -8.84 2.45
CA PRO A 348 -11.73 -8.19 3.60
C PRO A 348 -10.74 -7.08 3.22
N LEU A 349 -10.11 -7.19 2.04
CA LEU A 349 -9.20 -6.18 1.51
C LEU A 349 -9.97 -5.02 0.88
N LEU A 350 -11.00 -5.33 0.08
CA LEU A 350 -11.84 -4.34 -0.60
C LEU A 350 -12.63 -3.50 0.42
N CYS A 351 -13.29 -4.15 1.38
CA CYS A 351 -14.17 -3.52 2.37
C CYS A 351 -13.45 -2.95 3.62
N ARG A 352 -12.10 -2.89 3.66
CA ARG A 352 -11.37 -2.45 4.86
C ARG A 352 -11.66 -0.99 5.22
N TYR A 353 -11.76 -0.72 6.53
CA TYR A 353 -12.05 0.57 7.16
C TYR A 353 -11.41 1.77 6.45
N GLY A 354 -12.21 2.59 5.79
CA GLY A 354 -11.78 3.86 5.18
C GLY A 354 -12.21 4.01 3.72
N TYR A 355 -12.32 2.92 2.96
CA TYR A 355 -12.94 2.92 1.63
C TYR A 355 -14.48 2.84 1.75
N ARG A 356 -15.06 3.83 2.45
CA ARG A 356 -16.52 3.97 2.62
C ARG A 356 -17.25 4.47 1.36
N HIS A 357 -16.54 4.56 0.24
CA HIS A 357 -17.08 4.90 -1.06
C HIS A 357 -16.44 3.99 -2.11
N HIS A 358 -16.76 2.70 -2.09
CA HIS A 358 -16.66 1.95 -3.33
C HIS A 358 -17.57 2.68 -4.31
N GLN A 359 -16.99 3.22 -5.38
CA GLN A 359 -17.77 3.93 -6.41
C GLN A 359 -18.74 2.97 -7.11
N ARG A 360 -18.49 1.65 -7.03
CA ARG A 360 -19.28 0.57 -7.61
C ARG A 360 -19.84 -0.41 -6.57
N THR A 361 -20.89 -1.12 -6.95
CA THR A 361 -21.39 -2.27 -6.18
C THR A 361 -20.65 -3.53 -6.60
N LEU A 362 -19.92 -4.15 -5.66
CA LEU A 362 -19.21 -5.42 -5.89
C LEU A 362 -20.15 -6.49 -6.47
N ALA A 363 -19.66 -7.32 -7.39
CA ALA A 363 -20.37 -8.47 -7.94
C ALA A 363 -20.83 -9.45 -6.85
N VAL A 364 -20.04 -9.66 -5.79
CA VAL A 364 -20.46 -10.47 -4.62
C VAL A 364 -21.69 -9.89 -3.92
N HIS A 365 -21.80 -8.56 -3.83
CA HIS A 365 -22.97 -7.89 -3.26
C HIS A 365 -24.17 -7.92 -4.20
N ARG A 366 -23.95 -7.90 -5.53
CA ARG A 366 -25.00 -8.16 -6.52
C ARG A 366 -25.53 -9.57 -6.40
N LYS A 367 -24.65 -10.57 -6.31
CA LYS A 367 -25.01 -11.98 -6.13
C LYS A 367 -25.77 -12.20 -4.83
N LEU A 368 -25.32 -11.58 -3.73
CA LEU A 368 -25.99 -11.64 -2.43
C LEU A 368 -27.41 -11.08 -2.47
N ALA A 369 -27.66 -10.04 -3.27
CA ALA A 369 -28.99 -9.47 -3.48
C ALA A 369 -29.89 -10.28 -4.41
N SER A 370 -29.33 -11.16 -5.25
CA SER A 370 -30.10 -12.00 -6.18
C SER A 370 -30.30 -13.45 -5.70
N ASP A 371 -29.39 -13.98 -4.89
CA ASP A 371 -29.38 -15.39 -4.45
C ASP A 371 -29.52 -15.50 -2.92
N PRO A 372 -30.72 -15.85 -2.41
CA PRO A 372 -30.96 -16.09 -0.99
C PRO A 372 -30.06 -17.16 -0.37
N SER A 373 -29.63 -18.14 -1.17
CA SER A 373 -28.85 -19.29 -0.69
C SER A 373 -27.44 -18.86 -0.28
N LEU A 374 -26.83 -17.96 -1.05
CA LEU A 374 -25.54 -17.36 -0.69
C LEU A 374 -25.64 -16.57 0.62
N PHE A 375 -26.73 -15.81 0.82
CA PHE A 375 -26.98 -15.09 2.06
C PHE A 375 -27.03 -16.04 3.27
N VAL A 376 -27.78 -17.13 3.16
CA VAL A 376 -27.87 -18.14 4.22
C VAL A 376 -26.54 -18.86 4.44
N GLN A 377 -25.79 -19.15 3.37
CA GLN A 377 -24.46 -19.76 3.47
C GLN A 377 -23.49 -18.88 4.27
N LEU A 378 -23.46 -17.57 4.03
CA LEU A 378 -22.64 -16.63 4.81
C LEU A 378 -23.07 -16.57 6.28
N LEU A 379 -24.37 -16.68 6.57
CA LEU A 379 -24.86 -16.81 7.95
C LEU A 379 -24.35 -18.10 8.61
N CYS A 380 -24.32 -19.21 7.87
CA CYS A 380 -23.80 -20.49 8.36
C CYS A 380 -22.32 -20.42 8.71
N TRP A 381 -21.52 -19.72 7.90
CA TRP A 381 -20.09 -19.50 8.18
C TRP A 381 -19.84 -18.65 9.42
N ARG A 382 -20.70 -17.65 9.67
CA ARG A 382 -20.46 -16.67 10.75
C ARG A 382 -21.13 -17.02 12.08
N TYR A 383 -22.29 -17.64 12.05
CA TYR A 383 -23.14 -17.83 13.21
C TYR A 383 -23.40 -19.31 13.46
N ARG A 384 -23.38 -19.70 14.74
CA ARG A 384 -23.82 -21.02 15.17
C ARG A 384 -25.34 -21.11 15.11
N ARG A 385 -25.84 -22.34 14.97
CA ARG A 385 -27.27 -22.63 15.08
C ARG A 385 -27.82 -22.17 16.43
N ARG A 386 -29.05 -21.66 16.44
CA ARG A 386 -29.71 -21.21 17.67
C ARG A 386 -30.03 -22.36 18.63
N ASP A 387 -30.39 -23.53 18.09
CA ASP A 387 -30.75 -24.72 18.86
C ASP A 387 -29.57 -25.37 19.58
N GLY A 388 -28.34 -24.87 19.36
CA GLY A 388 -27.12 -25.38 19.97
C GLY A 388 -26.68 -26.75 19.48
N ARG A 389 -27.33 -27.29 18.43
CA ARG A 389 -26.91 -28.55 17.80
C ARG A 389 -25.68 -28.33 16.95
N ASP A 390 -24.92 -29.41 16.77
CA ASP A 390 -23.81 -29.44 15.85
C ASP A 390 -24.28 -29.31 14.40
N ASP A 391 -23.44 -28.70 13.59
CA ASP A 391 -23.68 -28.45 12.17
C ASP A 391 -22.70 -29.34 11.40
N PRO A 392 -23.13 -30.53 10.91
CA PRO A 392 -22.22 -31.55 10.37
C PRO A 392 -21.31 -31.01 9.26
N GLU A 393 -21.85 -30.14 8.41
CA GLU A 393 -21.11 -29.48 7.32
C GLU A 393 -20.01 -28.54 7.83
N GLN A 394 -20.17 -27.97 9.02
CA GLN A 394 -19.18 -27.10 9.64
C GLN A 394 -18.13 -27.89 10.43
N GLU A 395 -18.45 -29.09 10.93
CA GLU A 395 -17.53 -29.93 11.71
C GLU A 395 -16.35 -30.46 10.88
N GLU A 396 -16.57 -30.73 9.59
CA GLU A 396 -15.53 -31.19 8.66
C GLU A 396 -14.50 -30.10 8.31
N ILE A 397 -14.78 -28.84 8.66
CA ILE A 397 -13.93 -27.68 8.37
C ILE A 397 -12.94 -27.45 9.51
N SER A 398 -11.65 -27.31 9.18
CA SER A 398 -10.61 -26.96 10.17
C SER A 398 -10.90 -25.64 10.88
N SER A 399 -10.42 -25.49 12.13
CA SER A 399 -10.64 -24.29 12.94
C SER A 399 -10.19 -23.01 12.25
N ASP A 400 -9.05 -23.06 11.56
CA ASP A 400 -8.44 -21.91 10.91
C ASP A 400 -9.27 -21.47 9.70
N ARG A 401 -9.74 -22.44 8.91
CA ARG A 401 -10.63 -22.20 7.79
C ARG A 401 -11.99 -21.66 8.25
N ARG A 402 -12.52 -22.17 9.36
CA ARG A 402 -13.78 -21.66 9.94
C ARG A 402 -13.64 -20.20 10.39
N LYS A 403 -12.51 -19.84 11.01
CA LYS A 403 -12.21 -18.45 11.38
C LYS A 403 -12.12 -17.54 10.15
N PHE A 404 -11.39 -17.97 9.12
CA PHE A 404 -11.29 -17.24 7.86
C PHE A 404 -12.66 -17.02 7.21
N LEU A 405 -13.49 -18.06 7.10
CA LEU A 405 -14.84 -17.96 6.53
C LEU A 405 -15.76 -17.03 7.35
N ALA A 406 -15.63 -17.02 8.68
CA ALA A 406 -16.39 -16.13 9.55
C ALA A 406 -15.96 -14.65 9.39
N GLU A 407 -14.66 -14.38 9.28
CA GLU A 407 -14.15 -13.03 9.00
C GLU A 407 -14.59 -12.55 7.62
N LEU A 408 -14.48 -13.41 6.61
CA LEU A 408 -14.96 -13.18 5.27
C LEU A 408 -16.45 -12.80 5.25
N ALA A 409 -17.31 -13.64 5.84
CA ALA A 409 -18.74 -13.37 5.93
C ALA A 409 -19.05 -12.06 6.67
N SER A 410 -18.29 -11.73 7.73
CA SER A 410 -18.47 -10.46 8.46
C SER A 410 -18.21 -9.26 7.56
N HIS A 411 -17.09 -9.26 6.83
CA HIS A 411 -16.75 -8.16 5.92
C HIS A 411 -17.72 -8.05 4.74
N THR A 412 -18.22 -9.17 4.21
CA THR A 412 -19.25 -9.17 3.17
C THR A 412 -20.54 -8.52 3.68
N PHE A 413 -21.01 -8.85 4.89
CA PHE A 413 -22.22 -8.22 5.45
C PHE A 413 -22.03 -6.73 5.77
N GLU A 414 -20.85 -6.32 6.22
CA GLU A 414 -20.52 -4.93 6.51
C GLU A 414 -20.52 -4.06 5.24
N GLY A 415 -19.99 -4.58 4.14
CA GLY A 415 -19.94 -3.89 2.84
C GLY A 415 -21.25 -3.91 2.05
N TRP A 416 -22.16 -4.83 2.36
CA TRP A 416 -23.37 -5.06 1.57
C TRP A 416 -24.41 -3.95 1.71
N ASN A 417 -24.75 -3.27 0.61
CA ASN A 417 -25.74 -2.19 0.59
C ASN A 417 -26.77 -2.29 -0.55
N LYS A 418 -26.60 -3.22 -1.50
CA LYS A 418 -27.57 -3.41 -2.60
C LYS A 418 -28.77 -4.20 -2.09
N LEU A 419 -29.96 -3.65 -2.27
CA LEU A 419 -31.20 -4.34 -1.91
C LEU A 419 -31.58 -5.42 -2.94
N PRO A 420 -32.21 -6.52 -2.50
CA PRO A 420 -32.92 -7.44 -3.39
C PRO A 420 -33.98 -6.71 -4.21
N GLY A 421 -34.11 -7.07 -5.50
CA GLY A 421 -35.05 -6.44 -6.41
C GLY A 421 -34.76 -4.97 -6.78
N LEU A 422 -33.64 -4.39 -6.34
CA LEU A 422 -33.28 -3.02 -6.70
C LEU A 422 -32.72 -2.95 -8.13
N SER A 423 -33.48 -2.30 -9.01
CA SER A 423 -33.12 -2.05 -10.41
C SER A 423 -31.99 -1.00 -10.53
N GLU A 424 -31.44 -0.86 -11.73
CA GLU A 424 -30.45 0.18 -12.03
C GLU A 424 -31.03 1.60 -11.94
N ASP A 425 -32.33 1.75 -12.21
CA ASP A 425 -33.06 3.01 -12.06
C ASP A 425 -33.34 3.39 -10.58
N GLY A 426 -32.95 2.53 -9.63
CA GLY A 426 -33.15 2.76 -8.21
C GLY A 426 -34.55 2.42 -7.70
N GLU A 427 -35.37 1.75 -8.51
CA GLU A 427 -36.70 1.27 -8.13
C GLU A 427 -36.63 -0.18 -7.59
N ILE A 428 -37.54 -0.52 -6.69
CA ILE A 428 -37.65 -1.88 -6.15
C ILE A 428 -38.71 -2.64 -6.93
N ILE A 429 -38.28 -3.68 -7.63
CA ILE A 429 -39.15 -4.65 -8.28
C ILE A 429 -39.80 -5.50 -7.19
N GLU A 430 -41.11 -5.30 -7.00
CA GLU A 430 -41.87 -5.90 -5.90
C GLU A 430 -41.76 -7.42 -5.84
N GLN A 431 -41.88 -8.08 -7.00
CA GLN A 431 -41.83 -9.53 -7.10
C GLN A 431 -40.47 -10.06 -6.65
N ASP A 432 -39.37 -9.51 -7.17
CA ASP A 432 -38.01 -9.96 -6.88
C ASP A 432 -37.66 -9.74 -5.40
N PHE A 433 -38.05 -8.60 -4.83
CA PHE A 433 -37.84 -8.31 -3.41
C PHE A 433 -38.59 -9.30 -2.52
N ASN A 434 -39.88 -9.53 -2.79
CA ASN A 434 -40.71 -10.41 -1.97
C ASN A 434 -40.25 -11.87 -2.06
N VAL A 435 -39.99 -12.37 -3.27
CA VAL A 435 -39.51 -13.75 -3.49
C VAL A 435 -38.19 -13.96 -2.76
N TRP A 436 -37.22 -13.07 -2.97
CA TRP A 436 -35.91 -13.17 -2.31
C TRP A 436 -36.05 -13.16 -0.78
N ALA A 437 -36.86 -12.24 -0.23
CA ALA A 437 -37.01 -12.11 1.22
C ALA A 437 -37.70 -13.32 1.85
N GLU A 438 -38.75 -13.85 1.21
CA GLU A 438 -39.45 -15.05 1.67
C GLU A 438 -38.54 -16.28 1.63
N GLU A 439 -37.83 -16.49 0.53
CA GLU A 439 -36.88 -17.60 0.37
C GLU A 439 -35.73 -17.50 1.37
N ALA A 440 -35.12 -16.32 1.55
CA ALA A 440 -34.04 -16.11 2.49
C ALA A 440 -34.46 -16.42 3.93
N MET A 441 -35.64 -15.94 4.35
CA MET A 441 -36.15 -16.18 5.70
C MET A 441 -36.57 -17.64 5.91
N GLN A 442 -37.12 -18.30 4.89
CA GLN A 442 -37.47 -19.72 4.94
C GLN A 442 -36.20 -20.58 5.07
N GLN A 443 -35.24 -20.41 4.15
CA GLN A 443 -33.98 -21.15 4.18
C GLN A 443 -33.19 -20.90 5.48
N ALA A 444 -33.14 -19.66 5.97
CA ALA A 444 -32.52 -19.34 7.26
C ALA A 444 -33.24 -20.01 8.44
N SER A 445 -34.55 -20.20 8.36
CA SER A 445 -35.32 -20.93 9.37
C SER A 445 -34.98 -22.42 9.35
N ASP A 446 -34.84 -23.01 8.17
CA ASP A 446 -34.53 -24.44 8.00
C ASP A 446 -33.15 -24.80 8.58
N VAL A 447 -32.22 -23.85 8.62
CA VAL A 447 -30.87 -24.01 9.21
C VAL A 447 -30.71 -23.36 10.60
N ASP A 448 -31.81 -23.04 11.28
CA ASP A 448 -31.86 -22.45 12.63
C ASP A 448 -31.08 -21.14 12.82
N ARG A 449 -31.13 -20.26 11.80
CA ARG A 449 -30.46 -18.96 11.73
C ARG A 449 -31.40 -17.79 11.38
N LYS A 450 -32.72 -17.98 11.50
CA LYS A 450 -33.72 -16.94 11.20
C LYS A 450 -33.48 -15.61 11.93
N GLU A 451 -33.18 -15.63 13.22
CA GLU A 451 -33.01 -14.38 14.00
C GLU A 451 -31.81 -13.54 13.52
N VAL A 452 -30.70 -14.20 13.14
CA VAL A 452 -29.53 -13.50 12.58
C VAL A 452 -29.79 -13.05 11.15
N ALA A 453 -30.57 -13.81 10.37
CA ALA A 453 -31.04 -13.38 9.05
C ALA A 453 -31.87 -12.08 9.15
N GLU A 454 -32.85 -12.04 10.05
CA GLU A 454 -33.65 -10.85 10.34
C GLU A 454 -32.78 -9.68 10.80
N THR A 455 -31.70 -9.95 11.53
CA THR A 455 -30.74 -8.92 11.99
C THR A 455 -30.02 -8.26 10.81
N HIS A 456 -29.44 -9.05 9.91
CA HIS A 456 -28.74 -8.52 8.74
C HIS A 456 -29.67 -7.85 7.74
N PHE A 457 -30.84 -8.46 7.48
CA PHE A 457 -31.82 -7.91 6.56
C PHE A 457 -32.46 -6.62 7.11
N GLY A 458 -32.83 -6.59 8.39
CA GLY A 458 -33.33 -5.39 9.05
C GLY A 458 -32.31 -4.25 9.05
N ALA A 459 -31.03 -4.56 9.28
CA ALA A 459 -29.95 -3.57 9.20
C ALA A 459 -29.75 -3.04 7.76
N LEU A 460 -29.86 -3.91 6.75
CA LEU A 460 -29.78 -3.50 5.34
C LEU A 460 -30.91 -2.53 4.98
N LEU A 461 -32.15 -2.85 5.33
CA LEU A 461 -33.32 -1.98 5.12
C LEU A 461 -33.15 -0.64 5.84
N ALA A 462 -32.63 -0.65 7.06
CA ALA A 462 -32.38 0.57 7.83
C ALA A 462 -31.29 1.46 7.20
N ARG A 463 -30.19 0.86 6.72
CA ARG A 463 -29.15 1.58 5.97
C ARG A 463 -29.72 2.18 4.69
N PHE A 464 -30.56 1.44 3.97
CA PHE A 464 -31.24 1.96 2.79
C PHE A 464 -32.11 3.18 3.13
N ALA A 465 -32.97 3.06 4.14
CA ALA A 465 -33.86 4.14 4.58
C ALA A 465 -33.10 5.41 5.01
N ARG A 466 -31.91 5.26 5.60
CA ARG A 466 -31.07 6.39 6.05
C ARG A 466 -30.60 7.29 4.90
N HIS A 467 -30.35 6.74 3.72
CA HIS A 467 -29.82 7.49 2.58
C HIS A 467 -30.92 8.12 1.72
N ARG A 468 -32.19 8.00 2.14
CA ARG A 468 -33.35 8.54 1.44
C ARG A 468 -33.92 9.78 2.11
N PRO A 469 -34.57 10.67 1.35
CA PRO A 469 -35.23 11.83 1.93
C PRO A 469 -36.49 11.39 2.70
N TRP A 470 -36.90 12.19 3.70
CA TRP A 470 -37.96 11.81 4.65
C TRP A 470 -39.36 11.72 4.02
N ASP A 471 -39.61 12.43 2.93
CA ASP A 471 -40.83 12.38 2.13
C ASP A 471 -40.94 11.09 1.31
N GLU A 472 -39.81 10.46 0.98
CA GLU A 472 -39.72 9.16 0.32
C GLU A 472 -38.94 8.14 1.16
N TRP A 473 -39.18 8.13 2.48
CA TRP A 473 -38.34 7.39 3.41
C TRP A 473 -38.18 5.89 3.08
N LEU A 474 -39.28 5.19 2.80
CA LEU A 474 -39.28 3.81 2.32
C LEU A 474 -40.27 3.64 1.15
N PRO A 475 -39.92 2.87 0.10
CA PRO A 475 -40.85 2.43 -0.94
C PRO A 475 -42.00 1.62 -0.35
N LEU A 476 -43.15 1.68 -1.02
CA LEU A 476 -44.38 1.01 -0.59
C LEU A 476 -44.17 -0.50 -0.41
N VAL A 477 -43.46 -1.15 -1.33
CA VAL A 477 -43.10 -2.58 -1.28
C VAL A 477 -42.47 -2.97 0.06
N ILE A 478 -41.50 -2.18 0.55
CA ILE A 478 -40.82 -2.46 1.83
C ILE A 478 -41.78 -2.21 3.01
N LEU A 479 -42.59 -1.15 2.95
CA LEU A 479 -43.58 -0.85 3.99
C LEU A 479 -44.61 -1.97 4.12
N ASP A 480 -45.15 -2.46 2.99
CA ASP A 480 -46.11 -3.56 2.93
C ASP A 480 -45.49 -4.83 3.51
N PHE A 481 -44.27 -5.17 3.10
CA PHE A 481 -43.55 -6.34 3.61
C PHE A 481 -43.32 -6.25 5.13
N LEU A 482 -42.81 -5.12 5.63
CA LEU A 482 -42.61 -4.92 7.07
C LEU A 482 -43.93 -4.93 7.85
N ASN A 483 -45.05 -4.55 7.24
CA ASN A 483 -46.36 -4.48 7.90
C ASN A 483 -47.08 -5.84 8.02
N ARG A 484 -46.58 -6.90 7.36
CA ARG A 484 -47.12 -8.27 7.48
C ARG A 484 -47.04 -8.80 8.91
N SER A 485 -48.03 -9.58 9.33
CA SER A 485 -48.15 -10.06 10.72
C SER A 485 -46.91 -10.82 11.22
N GLU A 486 -46.41 -11.70 10.37
CA GLU A 486 -45.33 -12.67 10.58
C GLU A 486 -43.94 -12.04 10.74
N ASN A 487 -43.77 -10.80 10.28
CA ASN A 487 -42.47 -10.10 10.27
C ASN A 487 -42.16 -9.33 11.56
N VAL A 488 -42.59 -9.85 12.72
CA VAL A 488 -42.34 -9.20 14.02
C VAL A 488 -40.85 -9.13 14.37
N GLY A 489 -40.12 -10.24 14.21
CA GLY A 489 -38.68 -10.28 14.46
C GLY A 489 -37.93 -9.34 13.52
N LEU A 490 -38.24 -9.36 12.23
CA LEU A 490 -37.66 -8.43 11.26
C LEU A 490 -37.92 -6.96 11.62
N ARG A 491 -39.13 -6.60 12.07
CA ARG A 491 -39.46 -5.23 12.51
C ARG A 491 -38.62 -4.78 13.70
N GLU A 492 -38.43 -5.65 14.69
CA GLU A 492 -37.58 -5.36 15.86
C GLU A 492 -36.12 -5.16 15.46
N LYS A 493 -35.60 -6.00 14.55
CA LYS A 493 -34.24 -5.87 14.04
C LYS A 493 -34.07 -4.65 13.12
N PHE A 494 -35.10 -4.26 12.38
CA PHE A 494 -35.12 -3.01 11.60
C PHE A 494 -35.04 -1.78 12.51
N ASP A 495 -35.81 -1.72 13.60
CA ASP A 495 -35.69 -0.66 14.62
C ASP A 495 -34.26 -0.54 15.15
N LEU A 496 -33.67 -1.67 15.57
CA LEU A 496 -32.28 -1.72 16.00
C LEU A 496 -31.32 -1.23 14.90
N GLY A 497 -31.55 -1.65 13.67
CA GLY A 497 -30.79 -1.20 12.49
C GLY A 497 -30.84 0.31 12.30
N VAL A 498 -32.02 0.93 12.44
CA VAL A 498 -32.21 2.39 12.30
C VAL A 498 -31.42 3.14 13.37
N ARG A 499 -31.45 2.65 14.62
CA ARG A 499 -30.70 3.24 15.73
C ARG A 499 -29.19 3.12 15.51
N ASN A 500 -28.70 1.93 15.13
CA ASN A 500 -27.29 1.70 14.83
C ASN A 500 -26.80 2.51 13.64
N ALA A 501 -27.66 2.72 12.64
CA ALA A 501 -27.33 3.52 11.47
C ALA A 501 -27.07 4.99 11.83
N ARG A 502 -27.42 5.50 13.02
CA ARG A 502 -27.07 6.89 13.40
C ARG A 502 -25.57 7.16 13.39
N GLY A 503 -24.77 6.17 13.77
CA GLY A 503 -23.32 6.28 13.90
C GLY A 503 -22.88 7.24 15.01
N ILE A 504 -21.60 7.61 14.99
CA ILE A 504 -21.02 8.54 15.96
C ILE A 504 -21.56 9.96 15.70
N THR A 505 -21.94 10.64 16.77
CA THR A 505 -22.42 12.02 16.75
C THR A 505 -21.43 12.90 17.49
N SER A 506 -21.13 14.07 16.94
CA SER A 506 -20.37 15.13 17.61
C SER A 506 -21.31 16.28 17.95
N ARG A 507 -21.05 16.92 19.09
CA ARG A 507 -21.76 18.10 19.59
C ARG A 507 -20.84 18.90 20.52
N GLY A 508 -21.15 20.17 20.74
CA GLY A 508 -20.42 21.01 21.69
C GLY A 508 -20.53 20.48 23.13
N PRO A 509 -19.59 20.79 24.03
CA PRO A 509 -19.58 20.30 25.42
C PRO A 509 -20.85 20.63 26.21
N TYR A 510 -21.55 21.71 25.83
CA TYR A 510 -22.76 22.22 26.47
C TYR A 510 -24.01 22.08 25.60
N ASP A 511 -23.88 21.43 24.44
CA ASP A 511 -25.03 21.15 23.58
C ASP A 511 -25.80 19.94 24.12
N GLY A 512 -27.09 20.13 24.42
CA GLY A 512 -28.00 19.05 24.84
C GLY A 512 -28.55 18.20 23.69
N GLY A 513 -29.65 17.51 23.95
CA GLY A 513 -30.27 16.51 23.06
C GLY A 513 -31.06 17.03 21.86
N GLU A 514 -30.76 18.23 21.34
CA GLU A 514 -31.56 18.86 20.28
C GLU A 514 -31.52 18.07 18.96
N GLN A 515 -30.39 17.43 18.64
CA GLN A 515 -30.27 16.60 17.44
C GLN A 515 -31.22 15.40 17.52
N GLU A 516 -31.29 14.76 18.68
CA GLU A 516 -32.10 13.59 18.95
C GLU A 516 -33.60 13.95 18.96
N ARG A 517 -33.98 15.10 19.55
CA ARG A 517 -35.36 15.61 19.49
C ARG A 517 -35.85 15.85 18.06
N LYS A 518 -35.00 16.42 17.20
CA LYS A 518 -35.33 16.61 15.78
C LYS A 518 -35.59 15.27 15.09
N LEU A 519 -34.77 14.26 15.34
CA LEU A 519 -34.98 12.92 14.79
C LEU A 519 -36.26 12.27 15.33
N ALA A 520 -36.51 12.35 16.63
CA ALA A 520 -37.75 11.87 17.22
C ALA A 520 -38.99 12.50 16.56
N GLY A 521 -38.98 13.82 16.37
CA GLY A 521 -40.05 14.53 15.67
C GLY A 521 -40.27 14.04 14.23
N ARG A 522 -39.20 13.76 13.49
CA ARG A 522 -39.29 13.18 12.14
C ARG A 522 -39.93 11.80 12.15
N TYR A 523 -39.51 10.91 13.06
CA TYR A 523 -40.08 9.57 13.17
C TYR A 523 -41.53 9.58 13.66
N ARG A 524 -41.92 10.47 14.59
CA ARG A 524 -43.33 10.70 14.95
C ARG A 524 -44.15 11.16 13.74
N GLY A 525 -43.61 12.04 12.92
CA GLY A 525 -44.25 12.49 11.67
C GLY A 525 -44.49 11.34 10.68
N LEU A 526 -43.50 10.47 10.49
CA LEU A 526 -43.66 9.25 9.69
C LEU A 526 -44.70 8.29 10.30
N ALA A 527 -44.67 8.10 11.61
CA ALA A 527 -45.64 7.24 12.30
C ALA A 527 -47.08 7.73 12.07
N ALA A 528 -47.31 9.04 12.15
CA ALA A 528 -48.62 9.64 11.86
C ALA A 528 -49.02 9.44 10.39
N ARG A 529 -48.10 9.62 9.45
CA ARG A 529 -48.34 9.43 8.01
C ARG A 529 -48.77 8.00 7.67
N TYR A 530 -48.13 7.00 8.28
CA TYR A 530 -48.37 5.59 7.99
C TYR A 530 -49.35 4.91 8.95
N GLY A 531 -49.87 5.61 9.96
CA GLY A 531 -50.70 5.01 11.02
C GLY A 531 -51.92 4.23 10.52
N ASN A 532 -52.58 4.72 9.46
CA ASN A 532 -53.77 4.07 8.91
C ASN A 532 -53.46 2.97 7.88
N SER A 533 -52.39 3.12 7.09
CA SER A 533 -52.05 2.18 6.03
C SER A 533 -51.14 1.04 6.51
N HIS A 534 -50.16 1.36 7.36
CA HIS A 534 -49.16 0.42 7.87
C HIS A 534 -49.05 0.50 9.40
N PRO A 535 -50.10 0.10 10.14
CA PRO A 535 -50.16 0.29 11.59
C PRO A 535 -49.01 -0.40 12.35
N ARG A 536 -48.49 -1.54 11.87
CA ARG A 536 -47.37 -2.23 12.52
C ARG A 536 -46.05 -1.51 12.31
N VAL A 537 -45.84 -0.92 11.14
CA VAL A 537 -44.68 -0.06 10.87
C VAL A 537 -44.78 1.23 11.67
N SER A 538 -45.97 1.83 11.77
CA SER A 538 -46.21 3.01 12.60
C SER A 538 -45.84 2.77 14.07
N ALA A 539 -46.18 1.60 14.64
CA ALA A 539 -45.77 1.23 15.99
C ALA A 539 -44.24 1.17 16.15
N VAL A 540 -43.52 0.62 15.18
CA VAL A 540 -42.05 0.60 15.17
C VAL A 540 -41.48 2.03 15.13
N LEU A 541 -42.05 2.89 14.31
CA LEU A 541 -41.64 4.29 14.19
C LEU A 541 -41.83 5.08 15.49
N ILE A 542 -42.90 4.79 16.23
CA ILE A 542 -43.12 5.35 17.57
C ILE A 542 -42.00 4.89 18.52
N SER A 543 -41.67 3.59 18.52
CA SER A 543 -40.57 3.04 19.34
C SER A 543 -39.22 3.70 19.01
N ILE A 544 -38.91 3.90 17.72
CA ILE A 544 -37.70 4.61 17.28
C ILE A 544 -37.70 6.04 17.85
N ALA A 545 -38.82 6.76 17.76
CA ALA A 545 -38.93 8.12 18.27
C ALA A 545 -38.72 8.19 19.78
N GLU A 546 -39.33 7.27 20.55
CA GLU A 546 -39.19 7.20 22.01
C GLU A 546 -37.75 6.91 22.44
N SER A 547 -37.02 6.07 21.68
CA SER A 547 -35.59 5.85 21.90
C SER A 547 -34.79 7.15 21.73
N TYR A 548 -35.04 7.92 20.67
CA TYR A 548 -34.36 9.20 20.46
C TYR A 548 -34.77 10.25 21.52
N GLU A 549 -36.02 10.26 21.99
CA GLU A 549 -36.45 11.11 23.09
C GLU A 549 -35.71 10.76 24.40
N TRP A 550 -35.44 9.47 24.62
CA TRP A 550 -34.63 9.01 25.75
C TRP A 550 -33.16 9.43 25.61
N ASP A 551 -32.56 9.25 24.43
CA ASP A 551 -31.19 9.69 24.16
C ASP A 551 -31.06 11.21 24.34
N ALA A 552 -32.05 11.98 23.90
CA ALA A 552 -32.07 13.43 24.06
C ALA A 552 -31.95 13.85 25.53
N ARG A 553 -32.78 13.25 26.40
CA ARG A 553 -32.74 13.51 27.85
C ARG A 553 -31.36 13.19 28.43
N HIS A 554 -30.79 12.05 28.02
CA HIS A 554 -29.46 11.64 28.49
C HIS A 554 -28.38 12.64 28.06
N GLN A 555 -28.46 13.22 26.86
CA GLN A 555 -27.52 14.26 26.43
C GLN A 555 -27.71 15.58 27.18
N ASP A 556 -28.95 15.99 27.47
CA ASP A 556 -29.20 17.20 28.28
C ASP A 556 -28.61 17.06 29.69
N GLU A 557 -28.75 15.89 30.31
CA GLU A 557 -28.15 15.60 31.62
C GLU A 557 -26.62 15.71 31.57
N ARG A 558 -25.99 15.20 30.51
CA ARG A 558 -24.53 15.31 30.32
C ARG A 558 -24.07 16.75 30.09
N ALA A 559 -24.81 17.51 29.29
CA ALA A 559 -24.51 18.93 29.06
C ALA A 559 -24.62 19.75 30.36
N ALA A 560 -25.69 19.53 31.14
CA ALA A 560 -25.91 20.20 32.42
C ALA A 560 -24.86 19.83 33.48
N ILE A 561 -24.31 18.61 33.44
CA ILE A 561 -23.13 18.25 34.24
C ILE A 561 -21.93 19.04 33.74
N GLY A 562 -21.62 19.04 32.44
CA GLY A 562 -20.49 19.77 31.87
C GLY A 562 -20.44 21.24 32.28
N GLU A 563 -21.56 21.96 32.21
CA GLU A 563 -21.68 23.37 32.62
C GLU A 563 -21.35 23.60 34.10
N ARG A 564 -21.61 22.62 34.98
CA ARG A 564 -21.37 22.75 36.43
C ARG A 564 -19.90 22.58 36.84
N TRP A 565 -19.09 21.88 36.05
CA TRP A 565 -17.69 21.57 36.38
C TRP A 565 -16.70 22.58 35.77
N HIS A 566 -17.14 23.40 34.82
CA HIS A 566 -16.36 24.49 34.22
C HIS A 566 -17.25 25.74 34.02
N PRO A 567 -17.52 26.53 35.08
CA PRO A 567 -18.30 27.76 35.00
C PRO A 567 -17.62 28.87 34.20
#